data_AF-A0A6S6RP34-F1
#
_entry.id   AF-A0A6S6RP34-F1
#
_cell.length_a   1.000
_cell.length_b   1.000
_cell.length_c   1.000
_cell.angle_alpha   90.00
_cell.angle_beta   90.00
_cell.angle_gamma   90.00
#
_symmetry.space_group_name_H-M   'P 1'
#
loop_
_entity.id
_entity.type
_entity.pdbx_description
1 polymer ?
#
loop_
_entity_poly.entity_id
_entity_poly.type
_entity_poly.pdbx_seq_one_letter_code
_entity_poly.pdbx_strand_id
1 'polypeptide(L)'
;MALPLLSEGQNLVKVKIKKNQNKNTANIATTEHGKTRIITTHVRSGKRIYATNCDLIVNANVSARAELIADGNIHIYGMMRGRVLAGVSGDNDCQIYCTHLQAELVPIAGEFWLSEQIPADFIGKAVRLCLVNNALTINIAKRLNFDYKNICFSPI
;
A
#
# COMPACT_ATOMS: atom_id res chain seq x y z
N MET A 1 -19.54 59.86 -4.15
CA MET A 1 -18.66 58.80 -4.70
C MET A 1 -19.54 57.74 -5.32
N ALA A 2 -19.71 57.79 -6.64
CA ALA A 2 -20.36 56.73 -7.41
C ALA A 2 -19.46 56.46 -8.61
N LEU A 3 -18.79 55.31 -8.61
CA LEU A 3 -18.03 54.85 -9.77
C LEU A 3 -19.00 54.39 -10.86
N PRO A 4 -18.81 54.79 -12.13
CA PRO A 4 -19.54 54.19 -13.23
C PRO A 4 -19.05 52.76 -13.48
N LEU A 5 -20.01 51.83 -13.63
CA LEU A 5 -19.79 50.47 -14.09
C LEU A 5 -19.27 50.48 -15.53
N LEU A 6 -18.12 49.84 -15.75
CA LEU A 6 -17.62 49.52 -17.08
C LEU A 6 -18.55 48.47 -17.72
N SER A 7 -19.12 48.83 -18.87
CA SER A 7 -19.80 47.90 -19.79
C SER A 7 -18.77 47.47 -20.83
N GLU A 8 -18.39 46.20 -20.85
CA GLU A 8 -17.59 45.62 -21.94
C GLU A 8 -18.11 44.23 -22.33
N GLY A 9 -18.86 44.21 -23.43
CA GLY A 9 -18.68 43.32 -24.57
C GLY A 9 -18.54 41.82 -24.33
N GLN A 10 -19.64 41.08 -24.52
CA GLN A 10 -19.59 39.67 -24.93
C GLN A 10 -19.10 39.60 -26.38
N ASN A 11 -17.86 39.16 -26.60
CA ASN A 11 -17.38 38.76 -27.93
C ASN A 11 -17.17 37.24 -27.98
N LEU A 12 -18.07 36.59 -28.70
CA LEU A 12 -18.10 35.18 -29.02
C LEU A 12 -16.96 34.84 -30.01
N VAL A 13 -15.81 34.40 -29.50
CA VAL A 13 -14.81 33.71 -30.33
C VAL A 13 -15.14 32.23 -30.37
N LYS A 14 -15.71 31.81 -31.51
CA LYS A 14 -15.88 30.42 -31.95
C LYS A 14 -14.54 29.67 -31.88
N VAL A 15 -14.34 28.87 -30.86
CA VAL A 15 -13.23 27.89 -30.84
C VAL A 15 -13.65 26.71 -31.71
N LYS A 16 -13.10 26.66 -32.92
CA LYS A 16 -13.10 25.49 -33.80
C LYS A 16 -12.37 24.36 -33.08
N ILE A 17 -13.10 23.32 -32.67
CA ILE A 17 -12.50 22.06 -32.21
C ILE A 17 -11.85 21.41 -33.43
N LYS A 18 -10.56 21.69 -33.63
CA LYS A 18 -9.71 20.91 -34.54
C LYS A 18 -9.38 19.60 -33.84
N LYS A 19 -9.83 18.49 -34.43
CA LYS A 19 -9.26 17.16 -34.18
C LYS A 19 -7.75 17.26 -34.35
N ASN A 20 -6.98 16.95 -33.32
CA ASN A 20 -5.60 16.54 -33.53
C ASN A 20 -5.24 15.40 -32.59
N GLN A 21 -4.92 14.28 -33.22
CA GLN A 21 -4.47 13.04 -32.63
C GLN A 21 -3.07 13.27 -32.06
N ASN A 22 -2.97 13.57 -30.77
CA ASN A 22 -1.68 13.47 -30.08
C ASN A 22 -1.50 12.06 -29.55
N LYS A 23 -0.70 11.31 -30.31
CA LYS A 23 0.08 10.16 -29.87
C LYS A 23 0.90 10.55 -28.64
N ASN A 24 0.36 10.31 -27.45
CA ASN A 24 1.19 10.10 -26.29
C ASN A 24 1.30 8.59 -26.12
N THR A 25 2.36 8.04 -26.72
CA THR A 25 2.99 6.81 -26.27
C THR A 25 3.04 6.90 -24.75
N ALA A 26 2.27 6.07 -24.06
CA ALA A 26 2.44 5.87 -22.63
C ALA A 26 3.87 5.34 -22.47
N ASN A 27 4.80 6.25 -22.16
CA ASN A 27 6.07 5.89 -21.54
C ASN A 27 5.66 5.17 -20.27
N ILE A 28 5.60 3.84 -20.34
CA ILE A 28 5.63 2.98 -19.17
C ILE A 28 6.96 3.33 -18.54
N ALA A 29 6.93 4.28 -17.61
CA ALA A 29 8.06 4.53 -16.74
C ALA A 29 8.29 3.19 -16.05
N THR A 30 9.26 2.43 -16.54
CA THR A 30 9.85 1.33 -15.80
C THR A 30 10.50 2.00 -14.60
N THR A 31 9.72 2.21 -13.55
CA THR A 31 10.25 2.47 -12.21
C THR A 31 11.18 1.31 -11.94
N GLU A 32 12.49 1.56 -12.03
CA GLU A 32 13.55 0.60 -11.73
C GLU A 32 13.26 0.03 -10.35
N HIS A 33 12.68 -1.17 -10.32
CA HIS A 33 12.30 -1.82 -9.07
C HIS A 33 13.60 -2.31 -8.41
N GLY A 34 13.99 -1.61 -7.35
CA GLY A 34 15.23 -1.87 -6.64
C GLY A 34 15.22 -3.24 -5.95
N LYS A 35 16.40 -3.64 -5.48
CA LYS A 35 16.54 -4.86 -4.67
C LYS A 35 15.67 -4.76 -3.42
N THR A 36 14.82 -5.76 -3.20
CA THR A 36 13.96 -5.89 -2.01
C THR A 36 14.75 -5.68 -0.72
N ARG A 37 14.21 -4.83 0.17
CA ARG A 37 14.79 -4.58 1.48
C ARG A 37 14.29 -5.61 2.48
N ILE A 38 15.20 -6.31 3.15
CA ILE A 38 14.86 -7.35 4.14
C ILE A 38 15.31 -6.89 5.54
N ILE A 39 14.40 -6.93 6.50
CA ILE A 39 14.66 -6.64 7.92
C ILE A 39 14.42 -7.91 8.73
N THR A 40 15.45 -8.36 9.44
CA THR A 40 15.39 -9.57 10.29
C THR A 40 15.33 -9.26 11.78
N THR A 41 15.39 -7.98 12.15
CA THR A 41 15.40 -7.52 13.54
C THR A 41 14.08 -6.87 13.92
N HIS A 42 13.75 -6.91 15.21
CA HIS A 42 12.52 -6.30 15.73
C HIS A 42 12.49 -4.78 15.48
N VAL A 43 11.38 -4.31 14.89
CA VAL A 43 11.16 -2.88 14.67
C VAL A 43 10.44 -2.32 15.90
N ARG A 44 11.18 -1.59 16.73
CA ARG A 44 10.69 -1.05 18.01
C ARG A 44 9.89 0.24 17.81
N SER A 45 9.12 0.61 18.84
CA SER A 45 8.34 1.85 18.88
C SER A 45 9.19 3.07 18.50
N GLY A 46 8.64 3.94 17.64
CA GLY A 46 9.30 5.16 17.17
C GLY A 46 10.33 4.96 16.05
N LYS A 47 10.65 3.71 15.66
CA LYS A 47 11.49 3.45 14.48
C LYS A 47 10.66 3.56 13.20
N ARG A 48 11.25 4.16 12.17
CA ARG A 48 10.73 4.18 10.79
C ARG A 48 11.68 3.42 9.87
N ILE A 49 11.13 2.50 9.07
CA ILE A 49 11.82 1.76 8.02
C ILE A 49 11.23 2.20 6.67
N TYR A 50 12.11 2.49 5.71
CA TYR A 50 11.71 2.98 4.38
C TYR A 50 12.30 2.09 3.27
N ALA A 51 11.48 1.63 2.34
CA ALA A 51 11.93 0.87 1.16
C ALA A 51 11.59 1.68 -0.11
N THR A 52 12.59 2.43 -0.60
CA THR A 52 12.45 3.25 -1.80
C THR A 52 12.48 2.39 -3.05
N ASN A 53 11.53 2.58 -3.95
CA ASN A 53 11.40 1.89 -5.23
C ASN A 53 11.50 0.35 -5.13
N CYS A 54 11.20 -0.24 -3.98
CA CYS A 54 11.31 -1.69 -3.80
C CYS A 54 10.32 -2.19 -2.74
N ASP A 55 10.13 -3.51 -2.75
CA ASP A 55 9.38 -4.21 -1.71
C ASP A 55 10.12 -4.23 -0.37
N LEU A 56 9.36 -4.32 0.72
CA LEU A 56 9.84 -4.44 2.09
C LEU A 56 9.41 -5.77 2.70
N ILE A 57 10.38 -6.56 3.17
CA ILE A 57 10.14 -7.81 3.90
C ILE A 57 10.64 -7.66 5.33
N VAL A 58 9.80 -8.01 6.30
CA VAL A 58 10.12 -7.98 7.74
C VAL A 58 9.91 -9.37 8.34
N ASN A 59 11.01 -10.02 8.73
CA ASN A 59 11.04 -11.34 9.37
C ASN A 59 11.11 -11.21 10.91
N ALA A 60 10.37 -10.25 11.48
CA ALA A 60 10.40 -9.97 12.91
C ALA A 60 9.11 -9.26 13.36
N ASN A 61 8.93 -9.14 14.67
CA ASN A 61 7.81 -8.37 15.22
C ASN A 61 8.01 -6.86 15.04
N VAL A 62 6.91 -6.19 14.72
CA VAL A 62 6.77 -4.74 14.60
C VAL A 62 5.95 -4.25 15.77
N SER A 63 6.55 -3.43 16.63
CA SER A 63 5.90 -2.88 17.82
C SER A 63 4.89 -1.79 17.47
N ALA A 64 3.99 -1.51 18.41
CA ALA A 64 3.15 -0.32 18.38
C ALA A 64 4.01 0.93 18.14
N ARG A 65 3.47 1.90 17.41
CA ARG A 65 4.11 3.14 16.99
C ARG A 65 5.37 3.02 16.11
N ALA A 66 5.76 1.82 15.69
CA ALA A 66 6.75 1.65 14.62
C ALA A 66 6.11 1.93 13.25
N GLU A 67 6.92 2.37 12.29
CA GLU A 67 6.45 2.67 10.93
C GLU A 67 7.24 1.88 9.89
N LEU A 68 6.51 1.22 9.00
CA LEU A 68 7.03 0.56 7.82
C LEU A 68 6.47 1.26 6.60
N ILE A 69 7.35 1.70 5.71
CA ILE A 69 6.99 2.43 4.49
C ILE A 69 7.67 1.76 3.32
N ALA A 70 6.92 1.48 2.26
CA ALA A 70 7.44 0.97 1.01
C ALA A 70 6.72 1.58 -0.18
N ASP A 71 7.47 1.78 -1.26
CA ASP A 71 6.89 2.15 -2.55
C ASP A 71 6.26 0.92 -3.25
N GLY A 72 6.73 -0.29 -2.90
CA GLY A 72 6.19 -1.57 -3.36
C GLY A 72 5.34 -2.29 -2.31
N ASN A 73 5.36 -3.63 -2.39
CA ASN A 73 4.67 -4.52 -1.46
C ASN A 73 5.33 -4.55 -0.09
N ILE A 74 4.54 -4.88 0.94
CA ILE A 74 5.05 -5.11 2.29
C ILE A 74 4.68 -6.52 2.78
N HIS A 75 5.68 -7.29 3.20
CA HIS A 75 5.50 -8.62 3.80
C HIS A 75 5.99 -8.61 5.24
N ILE A 76 5.12 -9.00 6.17
CA ILE A 76 5.42 -9.03 7.61
C ILE A 76 5.19 -10.44 8.15
N TYR A 77 6.31 -11.14 8.35
CA TYR A 77 6.37 -12.47 8.95
C TYR A 77 6.62 -12.37 10.46
N GLY A 78 5.73 -11.63 11.14
CA GLY A 78 5.71 -11.48 12.59
C GLY A 78 4.44 -10.78 13.06
N MET A 79 4.41 -10.39 14.34
CA MET A 79 3.33 -9.56 14.88
C MET A 79 3.40 -8.15 14.30
N MET A 80 2.34 -7.70 13.62
CA MET A 80 2.24 -6.34 13.10
C MET A 80 1.36 -5.47 14.00
N ARG A 81 1.96 -4.65 14.88
CA ARG A 81 1.24 -3.70 15.75
C ARG A 81 1.43 -2.23 15.38
N GLY A 82 2.37 -1.93 14.50
CA GLY A 82 2.70 -0.56 14.11
C GLY A 82 1.81 -0.03 12.98
N ARG A 83 2.39 0.88 12.19
CA ARG A 83 1.80 1.46 10.99
C ARG A 83 2.50 0.91 9.74
N VAL A 84 1.74 0.48 8.75
CA VAL A 84 2.23 0.03 7.42
C VAL A 84 1.75 1.00 6.37
N LEU A 85 2.64 1.45 5.50
CA LEU A 85 2.30 2.27 4.35
C LEU A 85 2.89 1.64 3.09
N ALA A 86 2.05 1.04 2.25
CA ALA A 86 2.45 0.44 0.98
C ALA A 86 2.01 1.31 -0.20
N GLY A 87 2.70 1.18 -1.35
CA GLY A 87 2.37 1.94 -2.56
C GLY A 87 2.50 3.45 -2.38
N VAL A 88 3.47 3.93 -1.57
CA VAL A 88 3.64 5.39 -1.31
C VAL A 88 4.01 6.17 -2.58
N SER A 89 4.55 5.50 -3.59
CA SER A 89 4.78 6.02 -4.94
C SER A 89 3.50 6.25 -5.76
N GLY A 90 2.33 5.83 -5.26
CA GLY A 90 1.05 5.87 -5.98
C GLY A 90 0.73 4.57 -6.72
N ASP A 91 1.42 3.47 -6.41
CA ASP A 91 1.12 2.16 -6.97
C ASP A 91 -0.11 1.53 -6.28
N ASN A 92 -1.22 1.49 -7.01
CA ASN A 92 -2.49 0.91 -6.54
C ASN A 92 -2.51 -0.63 -6.55
N ASP A 93 -1.58 -1.28 -7.25
CA ASP A 93 -1.50 -2.73 -7.33
C ASP A 93 -0.70 -3.35 -6.18
N CYS A 94 -0.10 -2.50 -5.33
CA CYS A 94 0.61 -2.87 -4.12
C CYS A 94 -0.26 -3.58 -3.08
N GLN A 95 0.37 -4.48 -2.34
CA GLN A 95 -0.31 -5.35 -1.38
C GLN A 95 0.47 -5.45 -0.08
N ILE A 96 -0.28 -5.71 1.00
CA ILE A 96 0.28 -5.93 2.33
C ILE A 96 -0.07 -7.33 2.78
N TYR A 97 0.96 -8.09 3.15
CA TYR A 97 0.85 -9.44 3.67
C TYR A 97 1.29 -9.46 5.12
N CYS A 98 0.39 -9.92 6.00
CA CYS A 98 0.67 -10.00 7.44
C CYS A 98 0.36 -11.41 7.92
N THR A 99 1.23 -11.98 8.75
CA THR A 99 0.93 -13.26 9.44
C THR A 99 0.03 -13.07 10.66
N HIS A 100 0.15 -11.93 11.36
CA HIS A 100 -0.66 -11.56 12.50
C HIS A 100 -0.98 -10.07 12.44
N LEU A 101 -2.18 -9.71 11.96
CA LEU A 101 -2.61 -8.32 11.83
C LEU A 101 -3.15 -7.75 13.15
N GLN A 102 -2.47 -6.75 13.71
CA GLN A 102 -2.93 -5.92 14.84
C GLN A 102 -2.53 -4.45 14.62
N ALA A 103 -2.51 -4.01 13.36
CA ALA A 103 -1.93 -2.72 12.97
C ALA A 103 -2.75 -1.53 13.47
N GLU A 104 -2.07 -0.44 13.78
CA GLU A 104 -2.69 0.85 14.14
C GLU A 104 -3.26 1.56 12.90
N LEU A 105 -2.55 1.47 11.77
CA LEU A 105 -2.86 2.19 10.54
C LEU A 105 -2.32 1.40 9.34
N VAL A 106 -3.14 1.27 8.29
CA VAL A 106 -2.81 0.53 7.06
C VAL A 106 -3.25 1.30 5.80
N PRO A 107 -2.44 2.23 5.29
CA PRO A 107 -2.65 2.79 3.95
C PRO A 107 -2.03 1.95 2.83
N ILE A 108 -2.77 1.92 1.71
CA ILE A 108 -2.31 1.46 0.40
C ILE A 108 -2.66 2.54 -0.60
N ALA A 109 -1.66 3.13 -1.25
CA ALA A 109 -1.82 4.13 -2.32
C ALA A 109 -2.80 5.29 -2.02
N GLY A 110 -2.86 5.73 -0.76
CA GLY A 110 -3.66 6.87 -0.31
C GLY A 110 -4.97 6.50 0.39
N GLU A 111 -5.52 5.32 0.14
CA GLU A 111 -6.64 4.78 0.92
C GLU A 111 -6.13 4.15 2.21
N PHE A 112 -6.84 4.33 3.32
CA PHE A 112 -6.36 3.89 4.62
C PHE A 112 -7.45 3.31 5.51
N TRP A 113 -7.04 2.35 6.34
CA TRP A 113 -7.81 1.90 7.50
C TRP A 113 -7.06 2.20 8.79
N LEU A 114 -7.77 2.75 9.76
CA LEU A 114 -7.40 2.76 11.16
C LEU A 114 -7.74 1.42 11.82
N SER A 115 -7.15 1.16 12.99
CA SER A 115 -7.35 -0.08 13.74
C SER A 115 -8.83 -0.44 13.97
N GLU A 116 -9.68 0.57 14.16
CA GLU A 116 -11.11 0.46 14.40
C GLU A 116 -11.91 0.07 13.15
N GLN A 117 -11.36 0.33 11.97
CA GLN A 117 -11.98 -0.01 10.68
C GLN A 117 -11.64 -1.43 10.23
N ILE A 118 -10.61 -2.06 10.82
CA ILE A 118 -10.24 -3.44 10.53
C ILE A 118 -11.28 -4.36 11.18
N PRO A 119 -11.96 -5.24 10.42
CA PRO A 119 -12.97 -6.11 11.00
C PRO A 119 -12.33 -7.09 11.99
N ALA A 120 -12.97 -7.30 13.14
CA ALA A 120 -12.45 -8.10 14.24
C ALA A 120 -12.09 -9.54 13.82
N ASP A 121 -12.78 -10.10 12.83
CA ASP A 121 -12.52 -11.42 12.27
C ASP A 121 -11.14 -11.59 11.65
N PHE A 122 -10.44 -10.50 11.33
CA PHE A 122 -9.11 -10.52 10.72
C PHE A 122 -7.99 -10.22 11.73
N ILE A 123 -8.32 -9.72 12.92
CA ILE A 123 -7.35 -9.37 13.95
C ILE A 123 -6.64 -10.63 14.45
N GLY A 124 -5.32 -10.56 14.53
CA GLY A 124 -4.45 -11.66 14.94
C GLY A 124 -4.31 -12.79 13.91
N LYS A 125 -4.96 -12.69 12.74
CA LYS A 125 -4.90 -13.70 11.69
C LYS A 125 -3.90 -13.34 10.60
N ALA A 126 -3.59 -14.34 9.78
CA ALA A 126 -2.85 -14.16 8.55
C ALA A 126 -3.77 -13.60 7.46
N VAL A 127 -3.37 -12.49 6.85
CA VAL A 127 -4.20 -11.70 5.96
C VAL A 127 -3.41 -11.12 4.79
N ARG A 128 -4.17 -10.80 3.74
CA ARG A 128 -3.74 -10.03 2.58
C ARG A 128 -4.64 -8.81 2.48
N LEU A 129 -4.05 -7.62 2.46
CA LEU A 129 -4.74 -6.37 2.15
C LEU A 129 -4.34 -5.89 0.76
N CYS A 130 -5.31 -5.43 -0.01
CA CYS A 130 -5.14 -4.92 -1.37
C CYS A 130 -6.23 -3.88 -1.69
N LEU A 131 -6.03 -3.10 -2.75
CA LEU A 131 -7.07 -2.26 -3.31
C LEU A 131 -7.88 -3.01 -4.36
N VAL A 132 -9.20 -2.86 -4.32
CA VAL A 132 -10.13 -3.32 -5.34
C VAL A 132 -11.12 -2.19 -5.60
N ASN A 133 -11.21 -1.71 -6.84
CA ASN A 133 -12.07 -0.57 -7.21
C ASN A 133 -11.83 0.66 -6.29
N ASN A 134 -10.56 0.96 -6.00
CA ASN A 134 -10.15 2.04 -5.08
C ASN A 134 -10.69 1.90 -3.65
N ALA A 135 -11.08 0.70 -3.23
CA ALA A 135 -11.47 0.40 -1.86
C ALA A 135 -10.54 -0.65 -1.25
N LEU A 136 -10.14 -0.41 0.00
CA LEU A 136 -9.36 -1.38 0.77
C LEU A 136 -10.18 -2.66 0.98
N THR A 137 -9.59 -3.77 0.58
CA THR A 137 -10.15 -5.11 0.74
C THR A 137 -9.19 -5.96 1.54
N ILE A 138 -9.73 -6.73 2.48
CA ILE A 138 -8.97 -7.66 3.31
C ILE A 138 -9.46 -9.08 3.09
N ASN A 139 -8.51 -10.00 2.92
CA ASN A 139 -8.77 -11.42 2.76
C ASN A 139 -7.91 -12.20 3.75
N ILE A 140 -8.45 -13.30 4.28
CA ILE A 140 -7.63 -14.25 5.04
C ILE A 140 -6.62 -14.86 4.07
N ALA A 141 -5.34 -14.85 4.45
CA ALA A 141 -4.32 -15.57 3.71
C ALA A 141 -4.67 -17.05 3.81
N LYS A 142 -5.24 -17.61 2.74
CA LYS A 142 -5.62 -19.03 2.69
C LYS A 142 -4.38 -19.85 3.00
N ARG A 143 -4.40 -20.54 4.13
CA ARG A 143 -3.38 -21.52 4.47
C ARG A 143 -3.46 -22.58 3.38
N LEU A 144 -2.42 -22.72 2.57
CA LEU A 144 -2.21 -23.96 1.84
C LEU A 144 -2.27 -25.05 2.90
N ASN A 145 -3.20 -25.98 2.78
CA ASN A 145 -3.28 -27.15 3.66
C ASN A 145 -1.98 -27.95 3.47
N PHE A 146 -0.94 -27.59 4.21
CA PHE A 146 0.23 -28.44 4.37
C PHE A 146 -0.20 -29.53 5.35
N ASP A 147 -0.49 -30.71 4.81
CA ASP A 147 -0.67 -31.92 5.59
C ASP A 147 0.67 -32.28 6.27
N TYR A 148 0.83 -31.83 7.52
CA TYR A 148 2.01 -32.12 8.34
C TYR A 148 2.14 -33.61 8.70
N LYS A 149 1.14 -34.45 8.34
CA LYS A 149 1.12 -35.88 8.61
C LYS A 149 2.10 -36.72 7.77
N ASN A 150 2.73 -36.15 6.74
CA ASN A 150 3.66 -36.87 5.86
C ASN A 150 5.13 -36.44 5.99
N ILE A 151 5.49 -35.61 6.97
CA ILE A 151 6.91 -35.34 7.25
C ILE A 151 7.41 -36.42 8.22
N CYS A 152 7.72 -37.58 7.64
CA CYS A 152 8.55 -38.59 8.29
C CYS A 152 9.93 -37.98 8.56
N PHE A 153 10.14 -37.45 9.76
CA PHE A 153 11.50 -37.30 10.29
C PHE A 153 12.02 -38.71 10.59
N SER A 154 12.81 -39.27 9.68
CA SER A 154 13.69 -40.40 10.02
C SER A 154 14.77 -39.86 10.97
N PRO A 155 14.89 -40.38 12.21
CA PRO A 155 16.01 -40.02 13.06
C PRO A 155 17.30 -40.59 12.48
N ILE A 156 18.34 -39.75 12.44
CA ILE A 156 19.74 -40.14 12.25
C ILE A 156 20.30 -40.47 13.63
#